data_AF-A0A7C7LE41-F1
#
_entry.id   AF-A0A7C7LE41-F1
#
_cell.length_a   1.000
_cell.length_b   1.000
_cell.length_c   1.000
_cell.angle_alpha   90.00
_cell.angle_beta   90.00
_cell.angle_gamma   90.00
#
_symmetry.space_group_name_H-M   'P 1'
#
loop_
_entity.id
_entity.type
_entity.pdbx_description
1 polymer ?
#
loop_
_entity_poly.entity_id
_entity_poly.type
_entity_poly.pdbx_seq_one_letter_code
_entity_poly.pdbx_strand_id
1 'polypeptide(L)'
;MTERERYLRTMRFEEVDHPPFWADWFASTTLERWHREGLPEDVHIEDYFGFERMENIPVHLGPVPPFKVETLEETDKYRTFRDADGSVRKQFKDYSGFGMPQWLEYPIKTREDWERFKERLDPDSPRRYPPWRRWEEMK
;
A
#
# COMPACT_ATOMS: atom_id res chain seq x y z
N MET A 1 -6.76 11.37 -26.03
CA MET A 1 -7.76 10.99 -24.99
C MET A 1 -7.29 11.54 -23.64
N THR A 2 -8.18 11.89 -22.69
CA THR A 2 -7.70 12.22 -21.32
C THR A 2 -7.27 10.94 -20.59
N GLU A 3 -6.36 11.02 -19.61
CA GLU A 3 -5.90 9.83 -18.85
C GLU A 3 -7.06 9.11 -18.16
N ARG A 4 -7.99 9.85 -17.56
CA ARG A 4 -9.19 9.30 -16.93
C ARG A 4 -10.10 8.60 -17.95
N GLU A 5 -10.29 9.21 -19.12
CA GLU A 5 -11.08 8.60 -20.18
C GLU A 5 -10.42 7.32 -20.70
N ARG A 6 -9.10 7.35 -20.93
CA ARG A 6 -8.31 6.17 -21.33
C ARG A 6 -8.47 5.04 -20.35
N TYR A 7 -8.26 5.29 -19.06
CA TYR A 7 -8.46 4.29 -18.02
C TYR A 7 -9.86 3.66 -18.08
N LEU A 8 -10.92 4.49 -18.12
CA LEU A 8 -12.30 3.98 -18.14
C LEU A 8 -12.60 3.16 -19.40
N ARG A 9 -12.11 3.58 -20.57
CA ARG A 9 -12.27 2.84 -21.83
C ARG A 9 -11.50 1.52 -21.80
N THR A 10 -10.26 1.52 -21.32
CA THR A 10 -9.46 0.30 -21.15
C THR A 10 -10.17 -0.71 -20.24
N MET A 11 -10.70 -0.27 -19.09
CA MET A 11 -11.45 -1.16 -18.18
C MET A 11 -12.78 -1.67 -18.78
N ARG A 12 -13.29 -1.02 -19.82
CA ARG A 12 -14.51 -1.42 -20.55
C ARG A 12 -14.22 -2.18 -21.85
N PHE A 13 -12.95 -2.47 -22.15
CA PHE A 13 -12.53 -3.11 -23.39
C PHE A 13 -12.92 -2.33 -24.65
N GLU A 14 -12.90 -1.00 -24.55
CA GLU A 14 -13.15 -0.07 -25.66
C GLU A 14 -11.83 0.35 -26.35
N GLU A 15 -11.93 0.97 -27.53
CA GLU A 15 -10.77 1.46 -28.27
C GLU A 15 -10.11 2.66 -27.55
N VAL A 16 -8.78 2.60 -27.47
CA VAL A 16 -7.91 3.61 -26.85
C VAL A 16 -6.73 3.97 -27.76
N ASP A 17 -6.16 5.16 -27.57
CA ASP A 17 -4.96 5.62 -28.27
C ASP A 17 -3.72 4.79 -27.89
N HIS A 18 -3.61 4.42 -26.61
CA HIS A 18 -2.66 3.44 -26.06
C HIS A 18 -3.17 2.90 -24.71
N PRO A 19 -2.63 1.79 -24.19
CA PRO A 19 -2.94 1.32 -22.83
C PRO A 19 -2.44 2.31 -21.76
N PRO A 20 -3.14 2.47 -20.61
CA PRO A 20 -2.66 3.29 -19.50
C PRO A 20 -1.23 2.93 -19.11
N PHE A 21 -0.37 3.93 -19.02
CA PHE A 21 1.05 3.73 -18.74
C PHE A 21 1.38 4.17 -17.32
N TRP A 22 1.37 3.20 -16.40
CA TRP A 22 1.61 3.43 -14.99
C TRP A 22 2.86 2.71 -14.51
N ALA A 23 3.54 3.31 -13.55
CA ALA A 23 4.53 2.64 -12.74
C ALA A 23 4.12 2.75 -11.27
N ASP A 24 4.34 1.66 -10.55
CA ASP A 24 4.10 1.58 -9.12
C ASP A 24 5.33 0.88 -8.50
N TRP A 25 5.51 1.05 -7.20
CA TRP A 25 6.55 0.39 -6.41
C TRP A 25 8.00 0.75 -6.77
N PHE A 26 8.36 2.04 -6.78
CA PHE A 26 9.77 2.42 -6.81
C PHE A 26 10.46 2.07 -5.49
N ALA A 27 11.28 1.01 -5.48
CA ALA A 27 12.12 0.67 -4.34
C ALA A 27 13.06 1.84 -4.02
N SER A 28 13.21 2.20 -2.75
CA SER A 28 14.17 3.24 -2.35
C SER A 28 15.58 2.90 -2.82
N THR A 29 15.97 1.63 -2.74
CA THR A 29 17.27 1.14 -3.23
C THR A 29 17.43 1.26 -4.75
N THR A 30 16.34 1.14 -5.51
CA THR A 30 16.33 1.38 -6.96
C THR A 30 16.51 2.86 -7.26
N LEU A 31 15.79 3.73 -6.55
CA LEU A 31 15.91 5.18 -6.72
C LEU A 31 17.32 5.67 -6.38
N GLU A 32 17.89 5.22 -5.25
CA GLU A 32 19.27 5.51 -4.88
C GLU A 32 20.27 5.09 -5.97
N ARG A 33 20.04 3.93 -6.61
CA ARG A 33 20.87 3.46 -7.71
C ARG A 33 20.69 4.31 -8.96
N TRP A 34 19.46 4.64 -9.34
CA TRP A 34 19.18 5.45 -10.52
C TRP A 34 19.78 6.84 -10.42
N HIS A 35 19.76 7.48 -9.26
CA HIS A 35 20.44 8.76 -9.06
C HIS A 35 21.96 8.66 -9.29
N ARG A 36 22.60 7.56 -8.84
CA ARG A 36 24.03 7.31 -9.15
C ARG A 36 24.28 7.03 -10.63
N GLU A 37 23.28 6.52 -11.35
CA GLU A 37 23.36 6.19 -12.78
C GLU A 37 22.95 7.36 -13.69
N GLY A 38 22.51 8.49 -13.12
CA GLY A 38 22.25 9.72 -13.86
C GLY A 38 20.80 10.22 -13.84
N LEU A 39 19.91 9.64 -13.04
CA LEU A 39 18.59 10.23 -12.77
C LEU A 39 18.77 11.55 -12.01
N PRO A 40 18.28 12.70 -12.53
CA PRO A 40 18.36 13.97 -11.82
C PRO A 40 17.62 13.94 -10.47
N GLU A 41 18.09 14.71 -9.49
CA GLU A 41 17.39 14.85 -8.20
C GLU A 41 16.23 15.85 -8.26
N ASP A 42 16.26 16.80 -9.19
CA ASP A 42 15.27 17.87 -9.35
C ASP A 42 14.25 17.55 -10.46
N VAL A 43 13.65 16.36 -10.38
CA VAL A 43 12.56 15.94 -11.29
C VAL A 43 11.49 15.17 -10.54
N HIS A 44 10.24 15.30 -11.00
CA HIS A 44 9.20 14.33 -10.69
C HIS A 44 9.43 13.09 -11.56
N ILE A 45 9.51 11.91 -10.94
CA ILE A 45 9.82 10.65 -11.62
C ILE A 45 8.74 10.31 -12.64
N GLU A 46 7.49 10.60 -12.27
CA GLU A 46 6.31 10.46 -13.11
C GLU A 46 6.47 11.23 -14.42
N ASP A 47 6.80 12.51 -14.34
CA ASP A 47 7.00 13.37 -15.51
C ASP A 47 8.25 12.96 -16.31
N TYR A 48 9.34 12.59 -15.64
CA TYR A 48 10.61 12.23 -16.28
C TYR A 48 10.48 10.98 -17.16
N PHE A 49 9.77 9.97 -16.68
CA PHE A 49 9.52 8.74 -17.44
C PHE A 49 8.23 8.77 -18.27
N GLY A 50 7.40 9.82 -18.09
CA GLY A 50 6.13 9.98 -18.78
C GLY A 50 5.03 9.03 -18.28
N PHE A 51 5.06 8.65 -17.01
CA PHE A 51 3.99 7.87 -16.39
C PHE A 51 2.72 8.71 -16.25
N GLU A 52 1.59 8.08 -16.55
CA GLU A 52 0.29 8.71 -16.41
C GLU A 52 -0.13 8.76 -14.93
N ARG A 53 -0.94 9.76 -14.60
CA ARG A 53 -1.38 9.99 -13.22
C ARG A 53 -2.13 8.78 -12.65
N MET A 54 -1.67 8.31 -11.50
CA MET A 54 -2.37 7.35 -10.65
C MET A 54 -2.64 7.99 -9.29
N GLU A 55 -3.87 7.84 -8.79
CA GLU A 55 -4.27 8.40 -7.51
C GLU A 55 -4.77 7.30 -6.58
N ASN A 56 -4.36 7.37 -5.31
CA ASN A 56 -4.85 6.47 -4.28
C ASN A 56 -5.96 7.17 -3.49
N ILE A 57 -7.14 6.55 -3.47
CA ILE A 57 -8.23 7.04 -2.63
C ILE A 57 -7.93 6.61 -1.18
N PRO A 58 -7.81 7.55 -0.23
CA PRO A 58 -7.33 7.26 1.13
C PRO A 58 -8.41 6.61 2.02
N VAL A 59 -8.92 5.45 1.59
CA VAL A 59 -9.90 4.64 2.33
C VAL A 59 -9.15 3.56 3.12
N HIS A 60 -9.48 3.43 4.40
CA HIS A 60 -8.88 2.43 5.28
C HIS A 60 -9.51 1.04 5.06
N LEU A 61 -8.82 0.17 4.33
CA LEU A 61 -9.27 -1.19 4.01
C LEU A 61 -8.90 -2.24 5.07
N GLY A 62 -8.01 -1.94 6.02
CA GLY A 62 -7.59 -2.87 7.08
C GLY A 62 -8.55 -2.93 8.29
N PRO A 63 -8.22 -3.68 9.36
CA PRO A 63 -9.06 -3.78 10.55
C PRO A 63 -9.24 -2.45 11.29
N VAL A 64 -10.44 -2.20 11.80
CA VAL A 64 -10.79 -1.00 12.58
C VAL A 64 -11.50 -1.42 13.88
N PRO A 65 -10.93 -1.15 15.07
CA PRO A 65 -9.57 -0.66 15.27
C PRO A 65 -8.53 -1.69 14.81
N PRO A 66 -7.31 -1.26 14.46
CA PRO A 66 -6.22 -2.18 14.18
C PRO A 66 -5.80 -2.95 15.44
N PHE A 67 -5.05 -4.03 15.26
CA PHE A 67 -4.34 -4.68 16.35
C PHE A 67 -3.19 -3.78 16.83
N LYS A 68 -2.81 -3.93 18.10
CA LYS A 68 -1.65 -3.21 18.65
C LYS A 68 -0.39 -3.77 17.98
N VAL A 69 0.38 -2.89 17.34
CA VAL A 69 1.69 -3.24 16.81
C VAL A 69 2.66 -3.40 17.99
N GLU A 70 3.29 -4.56 18.10
CA GLU A 70 4.24 -4.85 19.17
C GLU A 70 5.35 -5.80 18.71
N THR A 71 6.58 -5.50 19.11
CA THR A 71 7.74 -6.36 18.89
C THR A 71 7.74 -7.49 19.91
N LEU A 72 7.77 -8.73 19.44
CA LEU A 72 7.82 -9.94 20.26
C LEU A 72 9.27 -10.40 20.50
N GLU A 73 10.12 -10.20 19.50
CA GLU A 73 11.55 -10.54 19.53
C GLU A 73 12.32 -9.56 18.65
N GLU A 74 13.50 -9.15 19.09
CA GLU A 74 14.41 -8.35 18.28
C GLU A 74 15.83 -8.90 18.41
N THR A 75 16.49 -9.05 17.27
CA THR A 75 17.89 -9.46 17.15
C THR A 75 18.68 -8.41 16.37
N ASP A 76 19.96 -8.65 16.14
CA ASP A 76 20.78 -7.77 15.29
C ASP A 76 20.34 -7.79 13.82
N LYS A 77 19.74 -8.88 13.35
CA LYS A 77 19.38 -9.07 11.93
C LYS A 77 17.90 -8.93 11.63
N TYR A 78 17.03 -9.36 12.55
CA TYR A 78 15.59 -9.39 12.30
C TYR A 78 14.80 -8.98 13.54
N ARG A 79 13.55 -8.59 13.29
CA ARG A 79 12.51 -8.44 14.31
C ARG A 79 11.35 -9.38 14.02
N THR A 80 10.77 -9.95 15.07
CA THR A 80 9.48 -10.63 15.04
C THR A 80 8.47 -9.72 15.73
N PHE A 81 7.38 -9.39 15.06
CA PHE A 81 6.40 -8.44 15.58
C PHE A 81 4.98 -8.83 15.16
N ARG A 82 3.99 -8.43 15.97
CA ARG A 82 2.58 -8.44 15.57
C ARG A 82 2.28 -7.15 14.82
N ASP A 83 1.71 -7.26 13.63
CA ASP A 83 1.34 -6.12 12.79
C ASP A 83 -0.11 -5.65 13.06
N ALA A 84 -0.49 -4.52 12.47
CA ALA A 84 -1.80 -3.90 12.63
C ALA A 84 -2.97 -4.76 12.13
N ASP A 85 -2.70 -5.74 11.26
CA ASP A 85 -3.66 -6.74 10.81
C ASP A 85 -3.81 -7.94 11.76
N GLY A 86 -2.99 -8.00 12.83
CA GLY A 86 -2.98 -9.07 13.82
C GLY A 86 -2.06 -10.24 13.49
N SER A 87 -1.43 -10.26 12.30
CA SER A 87 -0.47 -11.30 11.92
C SER A 87 0.87 -11.12 12.64
N VAL A 88 1.53 -12.21 12.97
CA VAL A 88 2.91 -12.21 13.48
C VAL A 88 3.86 -12.42 12.31
N ARG A 89 4.79 -11.48 12.13
CA ARG A 89 5.72 -11.44 11.01
C ARG A 89 7.15 -11.34 11.50
N LYS A 90 8.06 -12.00 10.77
CA LYS A 90 9.51 -11.87 10.93
C LYS A 90 10.08 -11.10 9.74
N GLN A 91 10.79 -10.02 10.01
CA GLN A 91 11.31 -9.11 8.99
C GLN A 91 12.76 -8.73 9.31
N PHE A 92 13.62 -8.65 8.29
CA PHE A 92 14.97 -8.11 8.43
C PHE A 92 14.93 -6.65 8.88
N LYS A 93 15.93 -6.21 9.66
CA LYS A 93 15.99 -4.83 10.16
C LYS A 93 16.39 -3.86 9.04
N ASP A 94 17.21 -4.32 8.14
CA ASP A 94 17.68 -3.72 6.90
C ASP A 94 16.63 -3.83 5.76
N TYR A 95 15.35 -3.72 6.12
CA TYR A 95 14.24 -3.75 5.16
C TYR A 95 14.20 -2.48 4.30
N SER A 96 14.49 -2.63 3.02
CA SER A 96 14.49 -1.54 2.01
C SER A 96 13.13 -1.28 1.36
N GLY A 97 12.04 -1.81 1.93
CA GLY A 97 10.72 -1.79 1.26
C GLY A 97 10.52 -2.95 0.27
N PHE A 98 11.58 -3.67 -0.10
CA PHE A 98 11.55 -4.83 -0.99
C PHE A 98 12.17 -6.05 -0.31
N GLY A 99 11.32 -6.84 0.33
CA GLY A 99 11.73 -8.06 1.03
C GLY A 99 10.55 -8.68 1.76
N MET A 100 9.95 -9.71 1.19
CA MET A 100 8.76 -10.32 1.77
C MET A 100 9.06 -10.76 3.21
N PRO A 101 8.33 -10.25 4.22
CA PRO A 101 8.47 -10.75 5.57
C PRO A 101 8.02 -12.21 5.59
N GLN A 102 8.50 -12.97 6.57
CA GLN A 102 7.98 -14.30 6.82
C GLN A 102 6.77 -14.17 7.75
N TRP A 103 5.60 -14.63 7.30
CA TRP A 103 4.44 -14.80 8.17
C TRP A 103 4.64 -16.02 9.05
N LEU A 104 4.63 -15.81 10.36
CA LEU A 104 4.76 -16.88 11.35
C LEU A 104 3.40 -17.34 11.87
N GLU A 105 2.46 -16.40 12.02
CA GLU A 105 1.15 -16.68 12.60
C GLU A 105 0.09 -15.72 12.05
N TYR A 106 -1.12 -16.23 11.87
CA TYR A 106 -2.30 -15.45 11.50
C TYR A 106 -3.29 -15.35 12.66
N PRO A 107 -4.06 -14.25 12.77
CA PRO A 107 -5.01 -14.05 13.87
C PRO A 107 -6.27 -14.91 13.75
N ILE A 108 -6.53 -15.51 12.59
CA ILE A 108 -7.72 -16.33 12.32
C ILE A 108 -7.26 -17.77 12.06
N LYS A 109 -7.59 -18.69 12.97
CA LYS A 109 -7.30 -20.13 12.84
C LYS A 109 -8.54 -20.99 12.94
N THR A 110 -9.58 -20.45 13.57
CA THR A 110 -10.85 -21.11 13.83
C THR A 110 -12.02 -20.24 13.39
N ARG A 111 -13.22 -20.84 13.39
CA ARG A 111 -14.45 -20.09 13.13
C ARG A 111 -14.72 -19.03 14.21
N GLU A 112 -14.39 -19.33 15.46
CA GLU A 112 -14.57 -18.40 16.58
C GLU A 112 -13.64 -17.18 16.45
N ASP A 113 -12.41 -17.38 15.98
CA ASP A 113 -11.49 -16.27 15.68
C ASP A 113 -12.06 -15.36 14.58
N TRP A 114 -12.67 -15.96 13.55
CA TRP A 114 -13.32 -15.20 12.48
C TRP A 114 -14.47 -14.34 12.99
N GLU A 115 -15.37 -14.89 13.81
CA GLU A 115 -16.50 -14.11 14.34
C GLU A 115 -15.99 -12.90 15.14
N ARG A 116 -14.91 -13.04 15.92
CA ARG A 116 -14.27 -11.92 16.63
C ARG A 116 -13.56 -10.94 15.69
N PHE A 117 -12.88 -11.45 14.66
CA PHE A 117 -12.14 -10.61 13.71
C PHE A 117 -13.08 -9.76 12.86
N LYS A 118 -14.22 -10.33 12.46
CA LYS A 118 -15.24 -9.67 11.63
C LYS A 118 -15.77 -8.38 12.26
N GLU A 119 -15.81 -8.27 13.58
CA GLU A 119 -16.19 -7.05 14.29
C GLU A 119 -15.32 -5.84 13.90
N ARG A 120 -14.08 -6.07 13.42
CA ARG A 120 -13.15 -5.02 12.95
C ARG A 120 -13.31 -4.66 11.47
N LEU A 121 -14.21 -5.35 10.76
CA LEU A 121 -14.40 -5.22 9.32
C LEU A 121 -15.69 -4.46 8.93
N ASP A 122 -16.27 -3.71 9.87
CA ASP A 122 -17.45 -2.88 9.62
C ASP A 122 -17.19 -1.84 8.50
N PRO A 123 -17.88 -1.93 7.34
CA PRO A 123 -17.72 -0.97 6.25
C PRO A 123 -18.33 0.40 6.55
N ASP A 124 -19.24 0.51 7.51
CA ASP A 124 -19.92 1.76 7.87
C ASP A 124 -19.14 2.57 8.92
N SER A 125 -18.01 2.06 9.39
CA SER A 125 -17.18 2.78 10.37
C SER A 125 -16.73 4.14 9.81
N PRO A 126 -16.92 5.25 10.55
CA PRO A 126 -16.49 6.58 10.10
C PRO A 126 -14.97 6.68 9.93
N ARG A 127 -14.20 5.74 10.50
CA ARG A 127 -12.74 5.65 10.34
C ARG A 127 -12.30 5.01 9.01
N ARG A 128 -13.25 4.55 8.18
CA ARG A 128 -12.96 4.09 6.80
C ARG A 128 -12.53 5.25 5.91
N TYR A 129 -13.06 6.43 6.14
CA TYR A 129 -12.78 7.62 5.33
C TYR A 129 -11.95 8.63 6.13
N PRO A 130 -11.19 9.51 5.45
CA PRO A 130 -10.62 10.68 6.11
C PRO A 130 -11.72 11.54 6.74
N PRO A 131 -11.38 12.42 7.70
CA PRO A 131 -12.32 13.42 8.21
C PRO A 131 -12.96 14.20 7.06
N TRP A 132 -14.27 14.48 7.15
CA TRP A 132 -15.06 15.06 6.07
C TRP A 132 -14.43 16.30 5.41
N ARG A 133 -13.78 17.18 6.17
CA ARG A 133 -13.09 18.37 5.64
C ARG A 133 -11.99 18.00 4.65
N ARG A 134 -11.16 17.01 5.02
CA ARG A 134 -10.05 16.52 4.19
C ARG A 134 -10.55 15.76 2.97
N TRP A 135 -11.71 15.12 3.07
CA TRP A 135 -12.33 14.41 1.96
C TRP A 135 -12.90 15.35 0.89
N GLU A 136 -13.55 16.45 1.28
CA GLU A 136 -14.06 17.44 0.31
C GLU A 136 -12.93 18.14 -0.46
N GLU A 137 -11.76 18.35 0.16
CA GLU A 137 -10.57 18.90 -0.52
C GLU A 137 -9.99 17.96 -1.59
N MET A 138 -10.36 16.67 -1.60
CA MET A 138 -9.85 15.65 -2.51
C MET A 138 -10.78 15.34 -3.69
N LYS A 139 -11.99 15.91 -3.71
CA LYS A 139 -12.98 15.75 -4.80
C LYS A 139 -12.73 16.75 -5.92
#